data_AF-A0A354TI41-F1
#
_entry.id   AF-A0A354TI41-F1
#
_cell.length_a   1.000
_cell.length_b   1.000
_cell.length_c   1.000
_cell.angle_alpha   90.00
_cell.angle_beta   90.00
_cell.angle_gamma   90.00
#
_symmetry.space_group_name_H-M   'P 1'
#
loop_
_entity.id
_entity.type
_entity.pdbx_description
1 polymer ?
#
loop_
_entity_poly.entity_id
_entity_poly.type
_entity_poly.pdbx_seq_one_letter_code
_entity_poly.pdbx_strand_id
1 'polypeptide(L)' 'LTGTAAEVIAAVQYDRRPIGDGTPGKLTNDLIVRFKALANSTGTPVPYA' A
#
# COMPACT_ATOMS: atom_id res chain seq x y z
N LEU A 1 1.14 6.81 1.97
CA LEU A 1 0.57 6.72 3.33
C LEU A 1 0.39 5.25 3.66
N THR A 2 0.39 4.88 4.95
CA THR A 2 0.20 3.49 5.39
C THR A 2 -0.85 3.39 6.49
N GLY A 3 -1.58 2.28 6.56
CA GLY A 3 -2.52 2.02 7.65
C GLY A 3 -3.17 0.64 7.53
N THR A 4 -3.64 0.05 8.63
CA THR A 4 -4.19 -1.32 8.62
C THR A 4 -5.33 -1.51 7.62
N ALA A 5 -6.24 -0.53 7.51
CA ALA A 5 -7.35 -0.58 6.55
C ALA A 5 -6.94 -0.11 5.14
N ALA A 6 -5.99 0.81 5.04
CA ALA A 6 -5.57 1.42 3.78
C ALA A 6 -4.41 0.69 3.09
N GLU A 7 -3.75 -0.23 3.80
CA GLU A 7 -2.50 -0.88 3.42
C GLU A 7 -1.40 0.14 3.09
N VAL A 8 -0.98 0.18 1.82
CA VAL A 8 -0.05 1.16 1.24
C VAL A 8 -0.80 1.92 0.16
N ILE A 9 -0.95 3.24 0.31
CA ILE A 9 -1.55 4.10 -0.71
C ILE A 9 -0.57 5.17 -1.19
N ALA A 10 -0.60 5.47 -2.48
CA ALA A 10 0.20 6.53 -3.09
C ALA A 10 -0.40 7.91 -2.80
N ALA A 11 0.41 8.82 -2.28
CA ALA A 11 0.08 10.23 -2.25
C ALA A 11 0.56 10.85 -3.57
N VAL A 12 -0.38 11.28 -4.42
CA VAL A 12 -0.08 11.83 -5.75
C VAL A 12 -0.23 13.36 -5.81
N GLN A 13 -0.77 13.97 -4.77
CA GLN A 13 -1.01 15.41 -4.68
C GLN A 13 -0.83 15.89 -3.24
N TYR A 14 -0.27 17.09 -3.07
CA TYR A 14 -0.15 17.77 -1.78
C TYR A 14 -0.54 19.24 -1.93
N ASP A 15 -1.47 19.72 -1.12
CA ASP A 15 -2.00 21.10 -1.22
C ASP A 15 -2.41 21.51 -2.64
N ARG A 16 -3.15 20.62 -3.32
CA ARG A 16 -3.59 20.78 -4.73
C ARG A 16 -2.46 20.82 -5.76
N ARG A 17 -1.20 20.59 -5.37
CA ARG A 17 -0.05 20.50 -6.28
C ARG A 17 0.28 19.03 -6.56
N PRO A 18 0.36 18.60 -7.83
CA PRO A 18 0.73 17.23 -8.14
C PRO A 18 2.15 16.94 -7.66
N ILE A 19 2.37 15.73 -7.15
CA ILE A 19 3.70 15.21 -6.83
C ILE A 19 4.20 14.50 -8.08
N GLY A 20 5.29 15.00 -8.68
CA GLY A 20 5.78 14.48 -9.95
C GLY A 20 4.76 14.66 -11.09
N ASP A 21 4.36 13.56 -11.73
CA ASP A 21 3.35 13.53 -12.79
C ASP A 21 1.91 13.32 -12.26
N GLY A 22 1.72 13.29 -10.95
CA GLY A 22 0.42 13.04 -10.33
C GLY A 22 -0.01 11.58 -10.40
N THR A 23 0.92 10.65 -10.64
CA THR A 23 0.66 9.21 -10.63
C THR A 23 1.44 8.48 -9.53
N PRO A 24 1.01 7.26 -9.14
CA PRO A 24 1.78 6.44 -8.21
C PRO A 24 3.17 6.11 -8.76
N GLY A 25 4.22 6.54 -8.04
CA GLY A 25 5.60 6.29 -8.44
C GLY A 25 5.98 4.79 -8.43
N LYS A 26 7.00 4.44 -9.22
CA LYS A 26 7.49 3.05 -9.38
C LYS A 26 7.76 2.34 -8.05
N LEU A 27 8.42 3.01 -7.10
CA LEU A 27 8.74 2.43 -5.79
C LEU A 27 7.47 2.18 -4.97
N THR A 28 6.50 3.09 -5.00
CA THR A 28 5.23 2.91 -4.29
C THR A 28 4.45 1.72 -4.86
N ASN A 29 4.42 1.55 -6.18
CA ASN A 29 3.80 0.39 -6.82
C ASN A 29 4.48 -0.93 -6.42
N ASP A 30 5.81 -0.96 -6.38
CA ASP A 30 6.56 -2.14 -5.91
C ASP A 30 6.21 -2.47 -4.45
N LEU A 31 6.15 -1.47 -3.57
CA LEU A 31 5.75 -1.66 -2.17
C LEU A 31 4.31 -2.17 -2.04
N ILE A 32 3.37 -1.68 -2.86
CA ILE A 32 1.98 -2.17 -2.88
C ILE A 32 1.96 -3.66 -3.24
N VAL A 33 2.69 -4.08 -4.27
CA VAL A 33 2.75 -5.49 -4.70
C VAL A 33 3.35 -6.36 -3.60
N ARG A 34 4.48 -5.94 -3.01
CA ARG A 34 5.16 -6.70 -1.94
C ARG A 34 4.32 -6.79 -0.67
N PHE A 35 3.66 -5.70 -0.27
CA PHE A 35 2.79 -5.70 0.90
C PHE A 35 1.62 -6.67 0.72
N LYS A 36 0.96 -6.66 -0.43
CA LYS A 36 -0.11 -7.62 -0.75
C LYS A 36 0.38 -9.06 -0.70
N ALA A 37 1.57 -9.36 -1.24
CA ALA A 37 2.15 -10.69 -1.15
C ALA A 37 2.39 -11.11 0.30
N LEU A 38 2.93 -10.21 1.13
CA LEU A 38 3.18 -10.48 2.55
C LEU A 38 1.86 -10.72 3.32
N ALA A 39 0.87 -9.86 3.15
CA ALA A 39 -0.43 -9.95 3.83
C ALA A 39 -1.20 -11.24 3.47
N ASN A 40 -0.99 -11.78 2.26
CA ASN A 40 -1.60 -13.04 1.82
C ASN A 40 -0.79 -14.29 2.17
N SER A 41 0.45 -14.16 2.65
CA SER A 41 1.34 -15.29 2.94
C SER A 41 1.69 -15.44 4.42
N THR A 42 1.38 -14.44 5.23
CA THR A 42 1.73 -14.41 6.65
C THR A 42 0.49 -14.09 7.49
N GLY A 43 0.38 -14.73 8.64
CA GLY A 43 -0.75 -14.55 9.54
C GLY A 43 -0.77 -15.60 10.64
N THR A 44 -1.48 -15.32 11.71
CA THR A 44 -1.77 -16.31 12.75
C THR A 44 -2.94 -17.17 12.29
N PRO A 45 -2.80 -18.51 12.24
CA PRO A 45 -3.91 -19.40 11.93
C PRO A 45 -5.06 -19.17 12.90
N VAL A 46 -6.27 -19.03 12.37
CA VAL A 46 -7.49 -18.91 13.19
C VAL A 46 -8.08 -20.32 13.31
N PRO A 47 -7.99 -20.99 14.47
CA PRO A 47 -8.64 -22.28 14.65
C PRO A 47 -10.15 -22.08 14.65
N TYR A 48 -10.86 -22.87 13.86
CA TYR A 48 -12.30 -22.96 13.96
C TYR A 48 -12.65 -24.06 14.98
N ALA A 49 -13.52 -23.76 15.94
CA ALA A 49 -14.06 -24.74 16.89
C ALA A 49 -15.31 -25.42 16.32
#